data_AF-A0A318DZS0-F1
#
_entry.id   AF-A0A318DZS0-F1
#
_cell.length_a   1.000
_cell.length_b   1.000
_cell.length_c   1.000
_cell.angle_alpha   90.00
_cell.angle_beta   90.00
_cell.angle_gamma   90.00
#
_symmetry.space_group_name_H-M   'P 1'
#
loop_
_entity.id
_entity.type
_entity.pdbx_description
1 polymer ?
#
loop_
_entity_poly.entity_id
_entity_poly.type
_entity_poly.pdbx_seq_one_letter_code
_entity_poly.pdbx_strand_id
1 'polypeptide(L)'
;MKQTPLKRKTPLRHSSPKKAVTIKASVRRLKQGRSTGRPTAEQERRFEHIKAIGCIACLMDGIRIVLPTEVHHLNQGGFHGGKRRGHDFTIGLCGWHHQGHPPFAGTIQQAEKFFGPSYKLQKMAFRGKYGSDDALLTLQNQLIAIRELACTSN
;
A
#
# COMPACT_ATOMS: atom_id res chain seq x y z
N MET A 1 -22.85 71.58 -0.92
CA MET A 1 -22.94 70.60 -2.02
C MET A 1 -24.16 69.73 -1.78
N LYS A 2 -25.15 69.71 -2.69
CA LYS A 2 -26.40 68.95 -2.53
C LYS A 2 -26.32 67.68 -3.40
N GLN A 3 -26.41 66.49 -2.80
CA GLN A 3 -26.48 65.22 -3.54
C GLN A 3 -27.92 64.97 -4.00
N THR A 4 -28.10 64.67 -5.29
CA THR A 4 -29.39 64.30 -5.89
C THR A 4 -29.51 62.77 -5.91
N PRO A 5 -30.66 62.17 -5.54
CA PRO A 5 -30.78 60.72 -5.49
C PRO A 5 -31.02 60.13 -6.88
N LEU A 6 -30.27 59.08 -7.24
CA LEU A 6 -30.45 58.32 -8.48
C LEU A 6 -31.71 57.44 -8.39
N LYS A 7 -32.74 57.75 -9.19
CA LYS A 7 -33.91 56.89 -9.39
C LYS A 7 -33.59 55.77 -10.39
N ARG A 8 -33.71 54.49 -9.98
CA ARG A 8 -33.68 53.35 -10.91
C ARG A 8 -34.98 53.33 -11.73
N LYS A 9 -34.87 53.21 -13.06
CA LYS A 9 -35.99 53.33 -14.03
C LYS A 9 -36.52 51.99 -14.60
N THR A 10 -36.13 50.83 -14.09
CA THR A 10 -36.51 49.56 -14.73
C THR A 10 -37.10 48.57 -13.73
N PRO A 11 -38.34 48.05 -13.95
CA PRO A 11 -38.91 47.02 -13.11
C PRO A 11 -38.20 45.67 -13.33
N LEU A 12 -38.06 44.89 -12.25
CA LEU A 12 -37.46 43.56 -12.28
C LEU A 12 -38.41 42.58 -12.99
N ARG A 13 -37.96 42.01 -14.12
CA ARG A 13 -38.69 40.94 -14.81
C ARG A 13 -38.70 39.68 -13.95
N HIS A 14 -39.88 39.16 -13.66
CA HIS A 14 -40.03 37.87 -12.99
C HIS A 14 -39.74 36.75 -13.99
N SER A 15 -38.73 35.91 -13.69
CA SER A 15 -38.41 34.74 -14.50
C SER A 15 -39.39 33.60 -14.22
N SER A 16 -39.97 33.00 -15.25
CA SER A 16 -40.81 31.81 -15.13
C SER A 16 -40.05 30.64 -14.50
N PRO A 17 -40.72 29.76 -13.72
CA PRO A 17 -40.06 28.61 -13.09
C PRO A 17 -39.61 27.61 -14.15
N LYS A 18 -38.34 27.20 -14.09
CA LYS A 18 -37.79 26.15 -14.96
C LYS A 18 -38.38 24.79 -14.55
N LYS A 19 -38.89 24.01 -15.52
CA LYS A 19 -39.31 22.61 -15.28
C LYS A 19 -38.13 21.78 -14.79
N ALA A 20 -38.35 21.00 -13.74
CA ALA A 20 -37.36 20.07 -13.21
C ALA A 20 -37.07 18.96 -14.25
N VAL A 21 -35.81 18.84 -14.67
CA VAL A 21 -35.33 17.71 -15.47
C VAL A 21 -34.91 16.59 -14.52
N THR A 22 -35.55 15.43 -14.62
CA THR A 22 -35.20 14.25 -13.82
C THR A 22 -33.93 13.62 -14.40
N ILE A 23 -32.77 13.91 -13.81
CA ILE A 23 -31.52 13.23 -14.17
C ILE A 23 -31.57 11.82 -13.56
N LYS A 24 -31.69 10.79 -14.40
CA LYS A 24 -31.51 9.40 -13.96
C LYS A 24 -30.05 9.22 -13.56
N ALA A 25 -29.80 8.98 -12.28
CA ALA A 25 -28.47 8.65 -11.79
C ALA A 25 -28.03 7.30 -12.37
N SER A 26 -27.21 7.32 -13.42
CA SER A 26 -26.46 6.12 -13.82
C SER A 26 -25.37 5.92 -12.76
N VAL A 27 -25.60 5.03 -11.80
CA VAL A 27 -24.57 4.63 -10.84
C VAL A 27 -23.51 3.88 -11.64
N ARG A 28 -22.47 4.60 -12.05
CA ARG A 28 -21.30 4.00 -12.67
C ARG A 28 -20.67 3.12 -11.59
N ARG A 29 -20.80 1.79 -11.73
CA ARG A 29 -20.24 0.82 -10.78
C ARG A 29 -18.77 1.17 -10.58
N LEU A 30 -18.40 1.57 -9.36
CA LEU A 30 -17.01 1.79 -8.99
C LEU A 30 -16.27 0.50 -9.32
N LYS A 31 -15.23 0.60 -10.15
CA LYS A 31 -14.41 -0.55 -10.53
C LYS A 31 -13.86 -1.12 -9.23
N GLN A 32 -14.30 -2.33 -8.85
CA GLN A 32 -13.85 -2.99 -7.63
C GLN A 32 -12.32 -2.91 -7.57
N GLY A 33 -11.80 -2.48 -6.42
CA GLY A 33 -10.36 -2.39 -6.21
C GLY A 33 -9.68 -3.71 -6.56
N ARG A 34 -8.38 -3.67 -6.88
CA ARG A 34 -7.55 -4.85 -7.17
C ARG A 34 -7.29 -5.69 -5.90
N SER A 35 -8.33 -5.98 -5.11
CA SER A 35 -8.23 -6.84 -3.95
C SER A 35 -8.08 -8.28 -4.42
N THR A 36 -7.11 -8.98 -3.85
CA THR A 36 -7.21 -10.43 -3.72
C THR A 36 -8.48 -10.73 -2.90
N GLY A 37 -9.09 -11.90 -3.08
CA GLY A 37 -10.30 -12.27 -2.34
C GLY A 37 -10.10 -12.32 -0.82
N ARG A 38 -11.03 -12.95 -0.11
CA ARG A 38 -10.78 -13.30 1.30
C ARG A 38 -9.71 -14.41 1.35
N PRO A 39 -8.69 -14.31 2.21
CA PRO A 39 -7.73 -15.39 2.38
C PRO A 39 -8.40 -16.65 2.94
N THR A 40 -7.87 -17.81 2.59
CA THR A 40 -8.21 -19.08 3.26
C THR A 40 -7.56 -19.14 4.66
N ALA A 41 -7.99 -20.07 5.50
CA ALA A 41 -7.37 -20.29 6.81
C ALA A 41 -5.85 -20.58 6.71
N GLU A 42 -5.44 -21.31 5.68
CA GLU A 42 -4.02 -21.60 5.44
C GLU A 42 -3.23 -20.34 5.02
N GLN A 43 -3.86 -19.46 4.24
CA GLN A 43 -3.27 -18.17 3.88
C GLN A 43 -3.21 -17.21 5.07
N GLU A 44 -4.17 -17.28 5.99
CA GLU A 44 -4.11 -16.54 7.26
C GLU A 44 -2.94 -17.02 8.12
N ARG A 45 -2.75 -18.34 8.28
CA ARG A 45 -1.57 -18.91 8.97
C ARG A 45 -0.26 -18.46 8.31
N ARG A 46 -0.19 -18.50 6.98
CA ARG A 46 0.97 -17.96 6.24
C ARG A 46 1.26 -16.51 6.66
N PHE A 47 0.24 -15.67 6.80
CA PHE A 47 0.43 -14.27 7.22
C PHE A 47 0.92 -14.15 8.65
N GLU A 48 0.49 -15.02 9.55
CA GLU A 48 0.99 -15.09 10.92
C GLU A 48 2.47 -15.50 10.93
N HIS A 49 2.86 -16.50 10.15
CA HIS A 49 4.27 -16.87 9.98
C HIS A 49 5.10 -15.70 9.43
N ILE A 50 4.61 -15.01 8.39
CA ILE A 50 5.29 -13.83 7.82
C ILE A 50 5.49 -12.75 8.90
N LYS A 51 4.46 -12.42 9.67
CA LYS A 51 4.54 -11.41 10.73
C LYS A 51 5.51 -11.81 11.84
N ALA A 52 5.55 -13.10 12.19
CA ALA A 52 6.44 -13.64 13.21
C ALA A 52 7.90 -13.69 12.76
N ILE A 53 8.15 -13.99 11.47
CA ILE A 53 9.49 -13.96 10.87
C ILE A 53 10.03 -12.52 10.81
N GLY A 54 9.16 -11.57 10.47
CA GLY A 54 9.51 -10.16 10.39
C GLY A 54 9.92 -9.72 8.99
N CYS A 55 10.60 -8.57 8.91
CA CYS A 55 10.97 -7.97 7.63
C CYS A 55 12.15 -8.71 6.99
N ILE A 56 11.94 -9.28 5.80
CA ILE A 56 12.97 -10.06 5.11
C ILE A 56 14.19 -9.20 4.71
N ALA A 57 13.97 -7.93 4.34
CA ALA A 57 15.06 -7.02 4.01
C ALA A 57 15.92 -6.69 5.25
N CYS A 58 15.30 -6.44 6.40
CA CYS A 58 16.02 -6.29 7.67
C CYS A 58 16.83 -7.55 8.00
N LEU A 59 16.23 -8.75 7.85
CA LEU A 59 16.92 -10.02 8.11
C LEU A 59 18.15 -10.19 7.22
N MET A 60 18.05 -9.86 5.93
CA MET A 60 19.18 -9.92 4.98
C MET A 60 20.30 -8.95 5.35
N ASP A 61 19.96 -7.80 5.93
CA ASP A 61 20.93 -6.83 6.44
C ASP A 61 21.46 -7.19 7.85
N GLY A 62 21.06 -8.33 8.42
CA GLY A 62 21.42 -8.73 9.79
C GLY A 62 20.76 -7.89 10.88
N ILE A 63 19.78 -7.06 10.52
CA ILE A 63 19.05 -6.18 11.43
C ILE A 63 17.94 -6.99 12.12
N ARG A 64 18.09 -7.19 13.43
CA ARG A 64 17.12 -7.91 14.27
C ARG A 64 16.18 -7.01 15.06
N ILE A 65 16.08 -5.73 14.69
CA ILE A 65 15.15 -4.80 15.32
C ILE A 65 13.73 -5.30 15.02
N VAL A 66 12.94 -5.51 16.08
CA VAL A 66 11.55 -5.93 15.97
C VAL A 66 10.71 -4.71 15.58
N LEU A 67 10.58 -4.49 14.27
CA LEU A 67 9.62 -3.54 13.71
C LEU A 67 8.33 -4.26 13.30
N PRO A 68 7.15 -3.63 13.48
CA PRO A 68 5.90 -4.17 12.95
C PRO A 68 6.06 -4.52 11.48
N THR A 69 5.74 -5.77 11.16
CA THR A 69 5.88 -6.32 9.81
C THR A 69 4.50 -6.42 9.16
N GLU A 70 4.42 -5.89 7.95
CA GLU A 70 3.24 -5.92 7.11
C GLU A 70 3.40 -6.97 6.03
N VAL A 71 2.28 -7.61 5.67
CA VAL A 71 2.24 -8.57 4.56
C VAL A 71 2.14 -7.79 3.25
N HIS A 72 3.18 -7.91 2.43
CA HIS A 72 3.26 -7.29 1.12
C HIS A 72 2.91 -8.29 0.02
N HIS A 73 1.83 -8.03 -0.73
CA HIS A 73 1.46 -8.80 -1.92
C HIS A 73 2.30 -8.41 -3.12
N LEU A 74 2.96 -9.39 -3.72
CA LEU A 74 3.72 -9.20 -4.96
C LEU A 74 2.76 -9.08 -6.16
N ASN A 75 3.11 -8.16 -7.05
CA ASN A 75 2.36 -7.91 -8.27
C ASN A 75 2.95 -8.68 -9.45
N GLN A 76 2.11 -8.98 -10.44
CA GLN A 76 2.54 -9.59 -11.68
C GLN A 76 3.55 -8.68 -12.39
N GLY A 77 4.68 -9.26 -12.82
CA GLY A 77 5.80 -8.53 -13.42
C GLY A 77 6.51 -7.56 -12.47
N GLY A 78 6.20 -7.59 -11.17
CA GLY A 78 6.78 -6.69 -10.18
C GLY A 78 6.50 -5.21 -10.44
N PHE A 79 5.44 -4.86 -11.15
CA PHE A 79 5.07 -3.45 -11.34
C PHE A 79 4.25 -2.94 -10.16
N HIS A 80 4.62 -1.79 -9.61
CA HIS A 80 3.83 -1.14 -8.56
C HIS A 80 2.45 -0.83 -9.08
N GLY A 81 1.44 -1.16 -8.29
CA GLY A 81 0.04 -1.04 -8.70
C GLY A 81 -0.40 -2.08 -9.74
N GLY A 82 0.44 -3.05 -10.15
CA GLY A 82 0.05 -4.15 -11.03
C GLY A 82 -1.04 -5.06 -10.43
N LYS A 83 -1.52 -6.04 -11.20
CA LYS A 83 -2.42 -7.06 -10.65
C LYS A 83 -1.65 -7.88 -9.60
N ARG A 84 -2.21 -8.01 -8.39
CA ARG A 84 -1.65 -8.88 -7.34
C ARG A 84 -1.67 -10.33 -7.79
N ARG A 85 -0.62 -11.09 -7.48
CA ARG A 85 -0.48 -12.51 -7.87
C ARG A 85 -1.36 -13.44 -7.03
N GLY A 86 -1.66 -13.05 -5.78
CA GLY A 86 -2.47 -13.84 -4.86
C GLY A 86 -1.91 -13.79 -3.44
N HIS A 87 -2.62 -14.40 -2.48
CA HIS A 87 -2.21 -14.43 -1.08
C HIS A 87 -0.95 -15.28 -0.84
N ASP A 88 -0.69 -16.27 -1.69
CA ASP A 88 0.51 -17.14 -1.58
C ASP A 88 1.79 -16.45 -2.09
N PHE A 89 1.65 -15.31 -2.77
CA PHE A 89 2.74 -14.50 -3.31
C PHE A 89 2.96 -13.28 -2.42
N THR A 90 3.29 -13.55 -1.16
CA THR A 90 3.42 -12.55 -0.10
C THR A 90 4.76 -12.65 0.63
N ILE A 91 5.29 -11.49 1.01
CA ILE A 91 6.53 -11.32 1.78
C ILE A 91 6.33 -10.38 2.96
N GLY A 92 7.16 -10.49 4.00
CA GLY A 92 7.15 -9.61 5.16
C GLY A 92 8.05 -8.39 4.98
N LEU A 93 7.49 -7.19 5.12
CA LEU A 93 8.25 -5.94 5.08
C LEU A 93 7.85 -5.02 6.24
N CYS A 94 8.82 -4.34 6.86
CA CYS A 94 8.54 -3.31 7.87
C CYS A 94 8.03 -2.01 7.21
N GLY A 95 7.53 -1.05 7.99
CA GLY A 95 7.02 0.23 7.46
C GLY A 95 8.01 0.97 6.55
N TRP A 96 9.31 0.92 6.83
CA TRP A 96 10.35 1.49 5.99
C TRP A 96 10.51 0.72 4.67
N HIS A 97 10.87 -0.56 4.73
CA HIS A 97 11.10 -1.36 3.52
C HIS A 97 9.83 -1.55 2.69
N HIS A 98 8.65 -1.47 3.29
CA HIS A 98 7.38 -1.58 2.59
C HIS A 98 6.93 -0.27 1.94
N GLN A 99 6.68 0.75 2.76
CA GLN A 99 6.00 1.99 2.36
C GLN A 99 6.90 3.21 2.38
N GLY A 100 8.14 3.07 2.84
CA GLY A 100 9.09 4.17 2.95
C GLY A 100 8.82 5.07 4.14
N HIS A 101 8.16 4.57 5.19
CA HIS A 101 7.98 5.30 6.44
C HIS A 101 9.21 5.12 7.33
N PRO A 102 10.05 6.15 7.52
CA PRO A 102 11.24 6.05 8.35
C PRO A 102 10.87 5.69 9.79
N PRO A 103 11.62 4.80 10.46
CA PRO A 103 11.45 4.59 11.88
C PRO A 103 12.01 5.80 12.66
N PHE A 104 11.57 5.97 13.91
CA PHE A 104 12.13 6.94 14.86
C PHE A 104 12.13 8.42 14.41
N ALA A 105 11.12 8.84 13.63
CA ALA A 105 10.98 10.20 13.12
C ALA A 105 12.18 10.71 12.28
N GLY A 106 12.97 9.81 11.70
CA GLY A 106 14.07 10.16 10.80
C GLY A 106 13.62 10.64 9.42
N THR A 107 14.53 11.22 8.65
CA THR A 107 14.29 11.58 7.25
C THR A 107 14.39 10.36 6.33
N ILE A 108 13.81 10.43 5.12
CA ILE A 108 13.94 9.39 4.09
C ILE A 108 15.42 9.12 3.76
N GLN A 109 16.24 10.17 3.67
CA GLN A 109 17.67 10.06 3.35
C GLN A 109 18.45 9.34 4.46
N GLN A 110 18.14 9.65 5.72
CA GLN A 110 18.73 8.94 6.87
C GLN A 110 18.31 7.46 6.84
N ALA A 111 17.02 7.19 6.65
CA ALA A 111 16.53 5.82 6.63
C ALA A 111 17.12 5.00 5.48
N GLU A 112 17.29 5.58 4.29
CA GLU A 112 17.97 4.93 3.17
C GLU A 112 19.44 4.64 3.50
N LYS A 113 20.14 5.58 4.13
CA LYS A 113 21.54 5.41 4.53
C LYS A 113 21.72 4.29 5.56
N PHE A 114 20.84 4.20 6.56
CA PHE A 114 21.00 3.27 7.69
C PHE A 114 20.33 1.91 7.47
N PHE A 115 19.18 1.87 6.80
CA PHE A 115 18.36 0.67 6.62
C PHE A 115 18.32 0.22 5.15
N GLY A 116 19.06 0.88 4.27
CA GLY A 116 19.03 0.60 2.83
C GLY A 116 17.75 1.08 2.14
N PRO A 117 17.61 0.79 0.85
CA PRO A 117 16.51 1.27 0.02
C PRO A 117 15.14 0.72 0.47
N SER A 118 14.08 1.51 0.28
CA SER A 118 12.68 1.10 0.43
C SER A 118 12.12 0.55 -0.87
N TYR A 119 11.25 -0.47 -0.79
CA TYR A 119 10.61 -1.09 -1.95
C TYR A 119 9.75 -0.09 -2.73
N LYS A 120 9.03 0.79 -2.02
CA LYS A 120 8.15 1.80 -2.63
C LYS A 120 8.93 2.99 -3.19
N LEU A 121 9.89 3.53 -2.44
CA LEU A 121 10.58 4.77 -2.80
C LEU A 121 11.77 4.54 -3.75
N GLN A 122 12.57 3.48 -3.54
CA GLN A 122 13.79 3.20 -4.31
C GLN A 122 13.75 1.79 -4.94
N LYS A 123 12.68 1.48 -5.66
CA LYS A 123 12.39 0.15 -6.23
C LYS A 123 13.57 -0.54 -6.94
N MET A 124 14.30 0.19 -7.79
CA MET A 124 15.42 -0.39 -8.55
C MET A 124 16.61 -0.69 -7.63
N ALA A 125 16.97 0.22 -6.73
CA ALA A 125 18.01 -0.01 -5.73
C ALA A 125 17.61 -1.16 -4.77
N PHE A 126 16.34 -1.24 -4.37
CA PHE A 126 15.82 -2.33 -3.55
C PHE A 126 16.05 -3.67 -4.22
N ARG A 127 15.68 -3.81 -5.50
CA ARG A 127 15.88 -5.06 -6.24
C ARG A 127 17.33 -5.37 -6.54
N GLY A 128 18.14 -4.35 -6.79
CA GLY A 128 19.58 -4.51 -6.94
C GLY A 128 20.23 -5.04 -5.66
N LYS A 129 19.76 -4.60 -4.49
CA LYS A 129 20.31 -5.01 -3.19
C LYS A 129 19.75 -6.35 -2.68
N TYR A 130 18.43 -6.51 -2.64
CA TYR A 130 17.77 -7.66 -1.99
C TYR A 130 17.31 -8.74 -2.98
N GLY A 131 17.40 -8.50 -4.29
CA GLY A 131 16.99 -9.43 -5.32
C GLY A 131 15.58 -9.18 -5.86
N SER A 132 15.18 -10.05 -6.78
CA SER A 132 13.87 -9.96 -7.44
C SER A 132 12.72 -10.37 -6.51
N ASP A 133 11.50 -9.97 -6.88
CA ASP A 133 10.28 -10.38 -6.17
C ASP A 133 10.18 -11.91 -6.02
N ASP A 134 10.60 -12.68 -7.04
CA ASP A 134 10.60 -14.16 -6.98
C ASP A 134 11.71 -14.72 -6.07
N ALA A 135 12.89 -14.11 -6.07
CA ALA A 135 13.96 -14.50 -5.15
C ALA A 135 13.55 -14.27 -3.69
N LEU A 136 12.95 -13.12 -3.41
CA LEU A 136 12.42 -12.77 -2.08
C LEU A 136 11.28 -13.69 -1.65
N LEU A 137 10.39 -14.07 -2.58
CA LEU A 137 9.32 -15.01 -2.31
C LEU A 137 9.87 -16.41 -1.97
N THR A 138 10.87 -16.88 -2.72
CA THR A 138 11.56 -18.16 -2.43
C THR A 138 12.15 -18.15 -1.03
N LEU A 139 12.88 -17.09 -0.67
CA LEU A 139 13.43 -16.94 0.68
C LEU A 139 12.34 -16.92 1.75
N GLN A 140 11.27 -16.16 1.54
CA GLN A 140 10.14 -16.11 2.49
C GLN A 140 9.53 -17.51 2.71
N ASN A 141 9.35 -18.28 1.64
CA ASN A 141 8.81 -19.64 1.72
C ASN A 141 9.75 -20.57 2.49
N GLN A 142 11.06 -20.47 2.27
CA GLN A 142 12.06 -21.23 3.04
C GLN A 142 12.00 -20.89 4.53
N LEU A 143 11.90 -19.61 4.88
CA LEU A 143 11.82 -19.17 6.28
C LEU A 143 10.53 -19.64 6.97
N ILE A 144 9.40 -19.68 6.24
CA ILE A 144 8.14 -20.23 6.75
C ILE A 144 8.30 -21.73 7.01
N ALA A 145 8.84 -22.49 6.05
CA ALA A 145 9.06 -23.93 6.21
C ALA A 145 9.97 -24.24 7.41
N ILE A 146 11.07 -23.50 7.58
CA ILE A 146 11.98 -23.65 8.74
C ILE A 146 11.21 -23.40 10.05
N ARG A 147 10.34 -22.38 10.09
CA ARG A 147 9.55 -22.07 11.27
C ARG A 147 8.53 -23.16 11.60
N GLU A 148 7.86 -23.71 10.60
CA GLU A 148 6.91 -24.82 10.77
C GLU A 148 7.59 -26.07 11.33
N LEU A 149 8.78 -26.41 10.83
CA LEU A 149 9.60 -27.51 11.35
C LEU A 149 10.02 -27.28 12.81
N ALA A 150 10.40 -26.04 13.15
CA ALA A 150 10.76 -25.69 14.53
C ALA A 150 9.57 -25.77 15.50
N CYS A 151 8.34 -25.50 15.05
CA CYS A 151 7.14 -25.58 15.88
C CYS A 151 6.59 -27.01 16.06
N THR A 152 6.93 -27.93 15.17
CA THR A 152 6.47 -29.34 15.21
C THR A 152 7.40 -30.26 16.00
N SER A 153 8.58 -29.75 16.41
CA SER A 153 9.61 -30.51 17.13
C SER A 153 9.54 -30.38 18.66
N ASN A 154 8.46 -29.80 19.20
CA ASN A 154 8.17 -29.66 20.64
C ASN A 154 6.93 -30.47 21.00
#